data_AF-A0A7V6L282-F1
#
_entry.id   AF-A0A7V6L282-F1
#
_cell.length_a   1.000
_cell.length_b   1.000
_cell.length_c   1.000
_cell.angle_alpha   90.00
_cell.angle_beta   90.00
_cell.angle_gamma   90.00
#
_symmetry.space_group_name_H-M   'P 1'
#
loop_
_entity.id
_entity.type
_entity.pdbx_description
1 polymer ?
#
loop_
_entity_poly.entity_id
_entity_poly.type
_entity_poly.pdbx_seq_one_letter_code
_entity_poly.pdbx_strand_id
1 'polypeptide(L)'
;MKKQMLKNVLVLSLTALLMGLLIGLTHFVTAPIIKRNRDKKIIQIGESVYVEGDNFFRAADIPNDYKKQGAESLTSAEEEKLADYIFAFNENKEYLGLLALGRANGYGGEMEIAVAINRGDLIESIKAVEYKETPSYGGVALREYETEYKNVPLEYESENSTGATISEKALKSIISEVVAGYKANKSIIEKIVELKEIVLDPVDLIFGEITEALDPDFTANEIVLERNNLEGTKANGYSYVAKSGTTKVKVFIDLNGLIRVSKVEEIGSEDQKENVEAYLKSFNDTQIKDVKTTISEVTSDLDQALKDAVNQILLAVRDSHKETDPLYKAFGGEYVKTKDETFTPTDTILEKYVYTVDGVVKGFSFVGNKQHSFDTGYSMVDGNVKIEVVMKSDFTIVGIEILEYNHSKGNYRDKVEAFLDAFIGTNATDITNTIVANKALYAGASETASNTVGVILLAIEVEVKKP
;
A
#
# COMPACT_ATOMS: atom_id res chain seq x y z
N MET A 1 -37.31 -36.57 -51.88
CA MET A 1 -36.73 -36.23 -50.56
C MET A 1 -37.38 -37.15 -49.52
N LYS A 2 -36.62 -38.00 -48.80
CA LYS A 2 -37.19 -38.97 -47.86
C LYS A 2 -37.96 -38.22 -46.77
N LYS A 3 -39.23 -38.56 -46.53
CA LYS A 3 -40.18 -37.95 -45.57
C LYS A 3 -39.56 -37.58 -44.21
N GLN A 4 -38.57 -38.36 -43.78
CA GLN A 4 -37.82 -38.18 -42.55
C GLN A 4 -36.89 -36.94 -42.56
N MET A 5 -36.25 -36.61 -43.70
CA MET A 5 -35.46 -35.39 -43.83
C MET A 5 -36.35 -34.14 -43.78
N LEU A 6 -37.51 -34.16 -44.45
CA LEU A 6 -38.45 -33.05 -44.41
C LEU A 6 -39.00 -32.81 -43.00
N LYS A 7 -39.32 -33.89 -42.27
CA LYS A 7 -39.75 -33.83 -40.86
C LYS A 7 -38.66 -33.22 -39.97
N ASN A 8 -37.42 -33.64 -40.12
CA ASN A 8 -36.31 -33.13 -39.29
C ASN A 8 -36.03 -31.64 -39.56
N VAL A 9 -36.05 -31.21 -40.82
CA VAL A 9 -35.92 -29.79 -41.18
C VAL A 9 -37.06 -28.98 -40.57
N LEU A 10 -38.31 -29.43 -40.69
CA LEU A 10 -39.47 -28.75 -40.10
C LEU A 10 -39.36 -28.64 -38.58
N VAL A 11 -38.96 -29.71 -37.90
CA VAL A 11 -38.77 -29.71 -36.44
C VAL A 11 -37.65 -28.74 -36.04
N LEU A 12 -36.53 -28.72 -36.75
CA LEU A 12 -35.42 -27.81 -36.47
C LEU A 12 -35.82 -26.35 -36.69
N SER A 13 -36.50 -26.05 -37.80
CA SER A 13 -36.99 -24.70 -38.12
C SER A 13 -38.02 -24.21 -37.10
N LEU A 14 -38.96 -25.07 -36.70
CA LEU A 14 -39.96 -24.72 -35.69
C LEU A 14 -39.30 -24.48 -34.33
N THR A 15 -38.34 -25.32 -33.96
CA THR A 15 -37.60 -25.18 -32.69
C THR A 15 -36.75 -23.90 -32.69
N ALA A 16 -36.05 -23.61 -33.79
CA ALA A 16 -35.26 -22.38 -33.93
C ALA A 16 -36.14 -21.13 -33.86
N LEU A 17 -37.31 -21.14 -34.51
CA LEU A 17 -38.28 -20.06 -34.45
C LEU A 17 -38.82 -19.85 -33.03
N LEU A 18 -39.12 -20.95 -32.32
CA LEU A 18 -39.64 -20.90 -30.96
C LEU A 18 -38.57 -20.41 -29.97
N MET A 19 -37.31 -20.84 -30.11
CA MET A 19 -36.19 -20.34 -29.30
C MET A 19 -35.88 -18.87 -29.60
N GLY A 20 -35.89 -18.47 -30.87
CA GLY A 20 -35.71 -17.07 -31.27
C GLY A 20 -36.79 -16.16 -30.70
N LEU A 21 -38.05 -16.61 -30.68
CA LEU A 21 -39.17 -15.89 -30.08
C LEU A 21 -39.01 -15.78 -28.56
N LEU A 22 -38.63 -16.87 -27.89
CA LEU A 22 -38.38 -16.86 -26.45
C LEU A 22 -37.23 -15.92 -26.06
N ILE A 23 -36.11 -15.95 -26.77
CA ILE A 23 -34.96 -15.06 -26.51
C ILE A 23 -35.34 -13.61 -26.80
N GLY A 24 -36.03 -13.35 -27.92
CA GLY A 24 -36.46 -12.01 -28.30
C GLY A 24 -37.45 -11.39 -27.30
N LEU A 25 -38.44 -12.15 -26.85
CA LEU A 25 -39.41 -11.70 -25.84
C LEU A 25 -38.73 -11.48 -24.48
N THR A 26 -37.83 -12.38 -24.09
CA THR A 26 -37.04 -12.22 -22.86
C THR A 26 -36.24 -10.93 -22.92
N HIS A 27 -35.46 -10.70 -23.99
CA HIS A 27 -34.68 -9.47 -24.18
C HIS A 27 -35.55 -8.20 -24.19
N PHE A 28 -36.68 -8.22 -24.90
CA PHE A 28 -37.58 -7.05 -24.97
C PHE A 28 -38.11 -6.63 -23.60
N VAL A 29 -38.44 -7.60 -22.74
CA VAL A 29 -38.91 -7.34 -21.38
C VAL A 29 -37.77 -6.97 -20.43
N THR A 30 -36.62 -7.64 -20.54
CA THR A 30 -35.52 -7.46 -19.57
C THR A 30 -34.59 -6.29 -19.90
N ALA A 31 -34.37 -5.93 -21.16
CA ALA A 31 -33.49 -4.82 -21.55
C ALA A 31 -33.78 -3.48 -20.85
N PRO A 32 -35.04 -2.98 -20.80
CA PRO A 32 -35.33 -1.73 -20.09
C PRO A 32 -35.14 -1.85 -18.57
N ILE A 33 -35.36 -3.03 -18.00
CA ILE A 33 -35.18 -3.31 -16.57
C ILE A 33 -33.69 -3.31 -16.23
N ILE A 34 -32.87 -4.00 -17.04
CA ILE A 34 -31.41 -4.04 -16.89
C ILE A 34 -30.84 -2.63 -16.99
N LYS A 35 -31.26 -1.84 -17.99
CA LYS A 35 -30.83 -0.45 -18.13
C LYS A 35 -31.19 0.38 -16.89
N ARG A 36 -32.43 0.29 -16.40
CA ARG A 36 -32.86 1.02 -15.19
C ARG A 36 -32.08 0.59 -13.95
N ASN A 37 -31.83 -0.71 -13.78
CA ASN A 37 -31.08 -1.23 -12.65
C ASN A 37 -29.62 -0.76 -12.70
N ARG A 38 -29.01 -0.75 -13.88
CA ARG A 38 -27.67 -0.22 -14.12
C ARG A 38 -27.59 1.27 -13.79
N ASP A 39 -28.50 2.09 -14.33
CA ASP A 39 -28.55 3.53 -14.04
C ASP A 39 -28.75 3.80 -12.54
N LYS A 40 -29.63 3.05 -11.88
CA LYS A 40 -29.82 3.12 -10.43
C LYS A 40 -28.54 2.77 -9.67
N LYS A 41 -27.81 1.74 -10.10
CA LYS A 41 -26.57 1.31 -9.46
C LYS A 41 -25.47 2.38 -9.59
N ILE A 42 -25.38 3.04 -10.74
CA ILE A 42 -24.45 4.16 -10.97
C ILE A 42 -24.77 5.33 -10.04
N ILE A 43 -26.05 5.71 -9.91
CA ILE A 43 -26.46 6.78 -8.99
C ILE A 43 -26.13 6.40 -7.54
N GLN A 44 -26.42 5.17 -7.11
CA GLN A 44 -26.06 4.70 -5.77
C GLN A 44 -24.55 4.72 -5.51
N ILE A 45 -23.74 4.44 -6.52
CA ILE A 45 -22.29 4.60 -6.43
C ILE A 45 -21.94 6.07 -6.22
N GLY A 46 -22.53 6.97 -7.01
CA GLY A 46 -22.36 8.41 -6.86
C GLY A 46 -22.69 8.90 -5.46
N GLU A 47 -23.86 8.54 -4.93
CA GLU A 47 -24.29 8.84 -3.56
C GLU A 47 -23.34 8.29 -2.49
N SER A 48 -22.73 7.11 -2.74
CA SER A 48 -21.79 6.50 -1.79
C SER A 48 -20.40 7.13 -1.81
N VAL A 49 -20.01 7.76 -2.91
CA VAL A 49 -18.70 8.41 -3.07
C VAL A 49 -18.79 9.88 -2.70
N TYR A 50 -19.71 10.62 -3.33
CA TYR A 50 -19.94 12.03 -3.06
C TYR A 50 -20.96 12.17 -1.93
N VAL A 51 -20.50 12.20 -0.69
CA VAL A 51 -21.36 12.25 0.51
C VAL A 51 -22.32 13.46 0.51
N GLU A 52 -21.92 14.58 -0.09
CA GLU A 52 -22.74 15.79 -0.25
C GLU A 52 -23.50 15.84 -1.59
N GLY A 53 -23.41 14.79 -2.41
CA GLY A 53 -24.02 14.71 -3.73
C GLY A 53 -25.52 14.46 -3.65
N ASP A 54 -26.29 15.35 -4.26
CA ASP A 54 -27.77 15.28 -4.32
C ASP A 54 -28.26 15.01 -5.76
N ASN A 55 -27.58 15.59 -6.75
CA ASN A 55 -28.01 15.53 -8.15
C ASN A 55 -26.93 14.94 -9.06
N PHE A 56 -27.34 14.01 -9.93
CA PHE A 56 -26.46 13.27 -10.84
C PHE A 56 -26.98 13.35 -12.28
N PHE A 57 -26.17 13.88 -13.19
CA PHE A 57 -26.57 14.14 -14.58
C PHE A 57 -25.55 13.61 -15.58
N ARG A 58 -26.01 13.13 -16.74
CA ARG A 58 -25.14 12.98 -17.91
C ARG A 58 -24.85 14.36 -18.50
N ALA A 59 -23.74 14.51 -19.21
CA ALA A 59 -23.33 15.79 -19.81
C ALA A 59 -24.45 16.50 -20.61
N ALA A 60 -25.19 15.74 -21.44
CA ALA A 60 -26.30 16.25 -22.25
C ALA A 60 -27.53 16.69 -21.43
N ASP A 61 -27.68 16.15 -20.22
CA ASP A 61 -28.86 16.33 -19.37
C ASP A 61 -28.64 17.37 -18.25
N ILE A 62 -27.46 17.99 -18.15
CA ILE A 62 -27.15 18.98 -17.10
C ILE A 62 -28.01 20.24 -17.32
N PRO A 63 -28.85 20.63 -16.35
CA PRO A 63 -29.63 21.86 -16.44
C PRO A 63 -28.73 23.11 -16.45
N ASN A 64 -29.16 24.17 -17.14
CA ASN A 64 -28.32 25.36 -17.34
C ASN A 64 -27.94 26.09 -16.03
N ASP A 65 -28.76 25.98 -14.99
CA ASP A 65 -28.52 26.58 -13.67
C ASP A 65 -27.56 25.76 -12.79
N TYR A 66 -27.11 24.59 -13.24
CA TYR A 66 -26.03 23.79 -12.64
C TYR A 66 -24.69 23.98 -13.37
N LYS A 67 -24.71 24.57 -14.57
CA LYS A 67 -23.50 24.85 -15.34
C LYS A 67 -22.80 26.09 -14.78
N LYS A 68 -21.48 26.15 -14.94
CA LYS A 68 -20.68 27.32 -14.56
C LYS A 68 -21.17 28.58 -15.28
N GLN A 69 -20.91 29.75 -14.69
CA GLN A 69 -21.18 31.01 -15.35
C GLN A 69 -20.41 31.11 -16.69
N GLY A 70 -21.11 31.47 -17.76
CA GLY A 70 -20.51 31.57 -19.10
C GLY A 70 -20.23 30.22 -19.76
N ALA A 71 -20.87 29.14 -19.32
CA ALA A 71 -20.73 27.82 -19.93
C ALA A 71 -21.05 27.84 -21.43
N GLU A 72 -20.22 27.16 -22.22
CA GLU A 72 -20.43 26.98 -23.65
C GLU A 72 -21.40 25.82 -23.90
N SER A 73 -22.11 25.86 -25.03
CA SER A 73 -22.90 24.70 -25.48
C SER A 73 -21.95 23.63 -26.03
N LEU A 74 -22.16 22.39 -25.61
CA LEU A 74 -21.45 21.24 -26.19
C LEU A 74 -22.00 20.96 -27.58
N THR A 75 -21.11 20.58 -28.49
CA THR A 75 -21.49 19.98 -29.78
C THR A 75 -21.91 18.52 -29.57
N SER A 76 -22.69 17.94 -30.47
CA SER A 76 -23.09 16.53 -30.38
C SER A 76 -21.90 15.55 -30.31
N ALA A 77 -20.77 15.90 -30.95
CA ALA A 77 -19.54 15.12 -30.88
C ALA A 77 -18.85 15.22 -29.51
N GLU A 78 -18.97 16.35 -28.82
CA GLU A 78 -18.47 16.53 -27.45
C GLU A 78 -19.39 15.80 -26.44
N GLU A 79 -20.71 15.84 -26.65
CA GLU A 79 -21.66 15.06 -25.84
C GLU A 79 -21.41 13.55 -25.96
N GLU A 80 -21.12 13.05 -27.17
CA GLU A 80 -20.78 11.63 -27.40
C GLU A 80 -19.51 11.22 -26.63
N LYS A 81 -18.47 12.06 -26.62
CA LYS A 81 -17.24 11.81 -25.85
C LYS A 81 -17.47 11.77 -24.34
N LEU A 82 -18.49 12.46 -23.85
CA LEU A 82 -18.85 12.52 -22.43
C LEU A 82 -20.02 11.60 -22.06
N ALA A 83 -20.48 10.72 -22.97
CA ALA A 83 -21.66 9.89 -22.75
C ALA A 83 -21.54 8.92 -21.55
N ASP A 84 -20.31 8.49 -21.26
CA ASP A 84 -19.98 7.59 -20.13
C ASP A 84 -19.59 8.36 -18.84
N TYR A 85 -19.85 9.66 -18.78
CA TYR A 85 -19.57 10.52 -17.63
C TYR A 85 -20.89 10.92 -16.93
N ILE A 86 -20.93 10.78 -15.61
CA ILE A 86 -22.04 11.20 -14.75
C ILE A 86 -21.52 12.26 -13.78
N PHE A 87 -21.99 13.49 -13.94
CA PHE A 87 -21.60 14.66 -13.15
C PHE A 87 -22.41 14.71 -11.86
N ALA A 88 -21.73 14.92 -10.74
CA ALA A 88 -22.31 15.00 -9.40
C ALA A 88 -22.32 16.45 -8.89
N PHE A 89 -23.45 16.85 -8.31
CA PHE A 89 -23.68 18.19 -7.75
C PHE A 89 -24.32 18.11 -6.37
N ASN A 90 -24.00 19.04 -5.48
CA ASN A 90 -24.67 19.18 -4.19
C ASN A 90 -26.01 19.94 -4.29
N GLU A 91 -26.71 20.08 -3.16
CA GLU A 91 -27.97 20.85 -3.07
C GLU A 91 -27.81 22.32 -3.48
N ASN A 92 -26.60 22.87 -3.33
CA ASN A 92 -26.25 24.25 -3.73
C ASN A 92 -25.90 24.37 -5.22
N LYS A 93 -26.07 23.30 -6.01
CA LYS A 93 -25.73 23.20 -7.44
C LYS A 93 -24.24 23.34 -7.73
N GLU A 94 -23.39 23.13 -6.73
CA GLU A 94 -21.95 23.15 -6.92
C GLU A 94 -21.48 21.80 -7.44
N TYR A 95 -20.61 21.83 -8.43
CA TYR A 95 -19.96 20.64 -8.96
C TYR A 95 -19.04 20.01 -7.89
N LEU A 96 -19.18 18.70 -7.68
CA LEU A 96 -18.37 17.91 -6.74
C LEU A 96 -17.32 17.06 -7.46
N GLY A 97 -17.71 16.50 -8.61
CA GLY A 97 -16.90 15.55 -9.37
C GLY A 97 -17.75 14.80 -10.40
N LEU A 98 -17.18 13.77 -11.01
CA LEU A 98 -17.88 12.92 -11.95
C LEU A 98 -17.52 11.43 -11.77
N LEU A 99 -18.45 10.56 -12.12
CA LEU A 99 -18.18 9.15 -12.34
C LEU A 99 -17.90 8.94 -13.83
N ALA A 100 -16.73 8.43 -14.16
CA ALA A 100 -16.40 7.98 -15.51
C ALA A 100 -16.42 6.45 -15.57
N LEU A 101 -17.16 5.89 -16.53
CA LEU A 101 -17.36 4.46 -16.64
C LEU A 101 -16.38 3.83 -17.63
N GLY A 102 -15.79 2.70 -17.26
CA GLY A 102 -14.97 1.90 -18.17
C GLY A 102 -15.29 0.42 -18.08
N ARG A 103 -14.98 -0.31 -19.15
CA ARG A 103 -15.31 -1.74 -19.31
C ARG A 103 -14.11 -2.51 -19.84
N ALA A 104 -13.91 -3.71 -19.33
CA ALA A 104 -12.95 -4.66 -19.87
C ALA A 104 -13.41 -6.09 -19.60
N ASN A 105 -12.80 -7.05 -20.29
CA ASN A 105 -13.02 -8.47 -20.03
C ASN A 105 -12.06 -8.96 -18.95
N GLY A 106 -12.61 -9.35 -17.80
CA GLY A 106 -11.91 -10.11 -16.77
C GLY A 106 -11.95 -11.62 -17.05
N TYR A 107 -11.57 -12.41 -16.05
CA TYR A 107 -11.63 -13.86 -16.08
C TYR A 107 -13.08 -14.38 -16.04
N GLY A 108 -13.92 -13.80 -15.16
CA GLY A 108 -15.34 -14.14 -15.01
C GLY A 108 -16.27 -13.52 -16.06
N GLY A 109 -15.73 -12.72 -17.00
CA GLY A 109 -16.49 -12.04 -18.05
C GLY A 109 -16.27 -10.53 -18.03
N GLU A 110 -17.11 -9.81 -18.79
CA GLU A 110 -17.08 -8.35 -18.83
C GLU A 110 -17.37 -7.77 -17.45
N MET A 111 -16.59 -6.77 -17.08
CA MET A 111 -16.72 -5.99 -15.86
C MET A 111 -16.81 -4.51 -16.20
N GLU A 112 -17.60 -3.78 -15.43
CA GLU A 112 -17.81 -2.35 -15.56
C GLU A 112 -17.48 -1.67 -14.23
N ILE A 113 -16.52 -0.76 -14.27
CA ILE A 113 -16.04 -0.01 -13.11
C ILE A 113 -16.36 1.47 -13.32
N ALA A 114 -16.90 2.10 -12.29
CA ALA A 114 -16.99 3.54 -12.18
C ALA A 114 -15.74 4.06 -11.46
N VAL A 115 -15.02 4.97 -12.10
CA VAL A 115 -13.93 5.74 -11.50
C VAL A 115 -14.48 7.11 -11.15
N ALA A 116 -14.58 7.41 -9.85
CA ALA A 116 -15.02 8.70 -9.37
C ALA A 116 -13.84 9.66 -9.34
N ILE A 117 -13.94 10.74 -10.11
CA ILE A 117 -12.92 11.77 -10.20
C ILE A 117 -13.51 13.05 -9.60
N ASN A 118 -12.87 13.60 -8.58
CA ASN A 118 -13.36 14.81 -7.95
C ASN A 118 -13.04 16.05 -8.80
N ARG A 119 -13.58 17.21 -8.39
CA ARG A 119 -13.37 18.49 -9.08
C ARG A 119 -11.92 19.02 -9.11
N GLY A 120 -10.98 18.37 -8.43
CA GLY A 120 -9.56 18.74 -8.42
C GLY A 120 -8.63 17.64 -8.90
N ASP A 121 -9.09 16.87 -9.89
CA ASP A 121 -8.29 15.88 -10.61
C ASP A 121 -7.77 14.74 -9.72
N LEU A 122 -8.55 14.30 -8.73
CA LEU A 122 -8.19 13.13 -7.94
C LEU A 122 -9.15 11.99 -8.19
N ILE A 123 -8.63 10.77 -8.22
CA ILE A 123 -9.45 9.57 -8.09
C ILE A 123 -9.90 9.51 -6.63
N GLU A 124 -11.17 9.79 -6.38
CA GLU A 124 -11.76 9.78 -5.05
C GLU A 124 -12.09 8.35 -4.62
N SER A 125 -12.58 7.54 -5.55
CA SER A 125 -12.85 6.12 -5.35
C SER A 125 -13.00 5.43 -6.71
N ILE A 126 -12.79 4.11 -6.73
CA ILE A 126 -13.37 3.24 -7.76
C ILE A 126 -14.50 2.41 -7.16
N LYS A 127 -15.49 2.01 -7.96
CA LYS A 127 -16.57 1.10 -7.55
C LYS A 127 -17.03 0.23 -8.71
N ALA A 128 -17.39 -1.01 -8.43
CA ALA A 128 -18.00 -1.87 -9.43
C ALA A 128 -19.46 -1.51 -9.71
N VAL A 129 -19.77 -1.25 -10.99
CA VAL A 129 -21.15 -1.18 -11.50
C VAL A 129 -21.64 -2.59 -11.81
N GLU A 130 -20.82 -3.36 -12.53
CA GLU A 130 -21.06 -4.77 -12.84
C GLU A 130 -19.76 -5.57 -12.69
N TYR A 131 -19.82 -6.66 -11.93
CA TYR A 131 -18.63 -7.46 -11.62
C TYR A 131 -19.00 -8.93 -11.47
N LYS A 132 -18.40 -9.78 -12.32
CA LYS A 132 -18.74 -11.22 -12.44
C LYS A 132 -17.59 -12.15 -12.06
N GLU A 133 -16.57 -11.62 -11.38
CA GLU A 133 -15.42 -12.40 -10.97
C GLU A 133 -15.72 -13.29 -9.78
N THR A 134 -14.86 -14.30 -9.60
CA THR A 134 -14.97 -15.22 -8.46
C THR A 134 -14.72 -14.46 -7.15
N PRO A 135 -15.62 -14.53 -6.14
CA PRO A 135 -15.52 -13.72 -4.92
C PRO A 135 -14.21 -13.87 -4.15
N SER A 136 -13.59 -15.05 -4.16
CA SER A 136 -12.36 -15.36 -3.42
C SER A 136 -11.07 -14.84 -4.07
N TYR A 137 -11.11 -14.42 -5.35
CA TYR A 137 -9.93 -13.96 -6.08
C TYR A 137 -10.16 -12.56 -6.62
N GLY A 138 -10.90 -12.39 -7.72
CA GLY A 138 -11.20 -11.06 -8.26
C GLY A 138 -11.96 -10.18 -7.27
N GLY A 139 -12.88 -10.75 -6.47
CA GLY A 139 -13.56 -10.00 -5.41
C GLY A 139 -12.66 -9.52 -4.27
N VAL A 140 -11.49 -10.12 -4.07
CA VAL A 140 -10.45 -9.61 -3.16
C VAL A 140 -9.69 -8.47 -3.84
N ALA A 141 -9.22 -8.69 -5.08
CA ALA A 141 -8.50 -7.68 -5.85
C ALA A 141 -9.28 -6.36 -6.01
N LEU A 142 -10.59 -6.43 -6.29
CA LEU A 142 -11.44 -5.24 -6.34
C LEU A 142 -11.45 -4.48 -5.00
N ARG A 143 -11.55 -5.17 -3.87
CA ARG A 143 -11.59 -4.52 -2.54
C ARG A 143 -10.26 -3.88 -2.17
N GLU A 144 -9.15 -4.50 -2.54
CA GLU A 144 -7.81 -3.93 -2.41
C GLU A 144 -7.72 -2.65 -3.24
N TYR A 145 -8.12 -2.69 -4.51
CA TYR A 145 -8.09 -1.52 -5.38
C TYR A 145 -9.05 -0.41 -4.92
N GLU A 146 -10.24 -0.74 -4.41
CA GLU A 146 -11.14 0.26 -3.82
C GLU A 146 -10.49 0.98 -2.62
N THR A 147 -9.57 0.33 -1.91
CA THR A 147 -8.82 0.91 -0.79
C THR A 147 -7.63 1.72 -1.28
N GLU A 148 -6.86 1.18 -2.22
CA GLU A 148 -5.65 1.80 -2.78
C GLU A 148 -5.97 3.06 -3.59
N TYR A 149 -7.03 3.03 -4.42
CA TYR A 149 -7.45 4.15 -5.27
C TYR A 149 -8.34 5.17 -4.55
N LYS A 150 -8.37 5.17 -3.21
CA LYS A 150 -9.07 6.18 -2.44
C LYS A 150 -8.21 7.44 -2.28
N ASN A 151 -8.70 8.56 -2.82
CA ASN A 151 -8.05 9.87 -2.76
C ASN A 151 -6.60 9.84 -3.26
N VAL A 152 -6.41 9.43 -4.50
CA VAL A 152 -5.09 9.37 -5.15
C VAL A 152 -5.02 10.25 -6.40
N PRO A 153 -3.83 10.72 -6.80
CA PRO A 153 -3.66 11.46 -8.05
C PRO A 153 -4.02 10.60 -9.27
N LEU A 154 -4.32 11.25 -10.41
CA LEU A 154 -4.60 10.54 -11.66
C LEU A 154 -3.41 9.70 -12.16
N GLU A 155 -2.19 10.00 -11.73
CA GLU A 155 -0.97 9.29 -12.09
C GLU A 155 -0.73 8.04 -11.24
N TYR A 156 -1.55 7.79 -10.22
CA TYR A 156 -1.37 6.64 -9.34
C TYR A 156 -1.61 5.31 -10.06
N GLU A 157 -0.67 4.39 -9.90
CA GLU A 157 -0.77 3.01 -10.37
C GLU A 157 -0.50 2.05 -9.20
N SER A 158 -1.46 1.17 -8.93
CA SER A 158 -1.29 0.05 -7.98
C SER A 158 -0.23 -0.95 -8.46
N GLU A 159 0.38 -1.69 -7.54
CA GLU A 159 1.21 -2.85 -7.91
C GLU A 159 0.35 -4.08 -8.27
N ASN A 160 0.91 -5.08 -8.94
CA ASN A 160 0.18 -6.33 -9.20
C ASN A 160 0.34 -7.25 -7.99
N SER A 161 -0.73 -7.90 -7.56
CA SER A 161 -0.67 -8.93 -6.52
C SER A 161 -0.49 -10.32 -7.14
N THR A 162 -0.11 -11.31 -6.32
CA THR A 162 -0.01 -12.71 -6.76
C THR A 162 -1.33 -13.44 -6.54
N GLY A 163 -2.01 -13.83 -7.62
CA GLY A 163 -3.17 -14.73 -7.55
C GLY A 163 -4.39 -14.33 -8.38
N ALA A 164 -4.49 -13.09 -8.86
CA ALA A 164 -5.61 -12.59 -9.67
C ALA A 164 -5.15 -11.82 -10.93
N THR A 165 -4.05 -12.23 -11.54
CA THR A 165 -3.35 -11.49 -12.63
C THR A 165 -4.22 -11.09 -13.82
N ILE A 166 -5.26 -11.86 -14.18
CA ILE A 166 -6.14 -11.50 -15.31
C ILE A 166 -7.13 -10.41 -14.91
N SER A 167 -7.80 -10.56 -13.77
CA SER A 167 -8.77 -9.59 -13.26
C SER A 167 -8.10 -8.27 -12.86
N GLU A 168 -6.90 -8.32 -12.28
CA GLU A 168 -6.11 -7.12 -11.96
C GLU A 168 -5.68 -6.36 -13.22
N LYS A 169 -5.23 -7.07 -14.27
CA LYS A 169 -4.92 -6.42 -15.55
C LYS A 169 -6.15 -5.73 -16.16
N ALA A 170 -7.32 -6.34 -16.06
CA ALA A 170 -8.57 -5.74 -16.52
C ALA A 170 -8.92 -4.48 -15.70
N LEU A 171 -8.81 -4.53 -14.37
CA LEU A 171 -8.99 -3.37 -13.48
C LEU A 171 -8.05 -2.22 -13.85
N LYS A 172 -6.75 -2.50 -13.98
CA LYS A 172 -5.75 -1.50 -14.38
C LYS A 172 -6.06 -0.89 -15.73
N SER A 173 -6.36 -1.71 -16.75
CA SER A 173 -6.71 -1.22 -18.08
C SER A 173 -7.89 -0.26 -18.02
N ILE A 174 -8.96 -0.63 -17.30
CA ILE A 174 -10.14 0.23 -17.14
C ILE A 174 -9.77 1.56 -16.50
N ILE A 175 -9.05 1.54 -15.37
CA ILE A 175 -8.69 2.76 -14.65
C ILE A 175 -7.80 3.66 -15.52
N SER A 176 -6.77 3.10 -16.16
CA SER A 176 -5.86 3.85 -17.04
C SER A 176 -6.59 4.43 -18.26
N GLU A 177 -7.49 3.68 -18.90
CA GLU A 177 -8.28 4.17 -20.03
C GLU A 177 -9.25 5.28 -19.63
N VAL A 178 -9.93 5.12 -18.49
CA VAL A 178 -10.83 6.15 -17.95
C VAL A 178 -10.07 7.42 -17.60
N VAL A 179 -8.93 7.30 -16.92
CA VAL A 179 -8.08 8.44 -16.59
C VAL A 179 -7.55 9.13 -17.86
N ALA A 180 -7.10 8.37 -18.85
CA ALA A 180 -6.64 8.92 -20.12
C ALA A 180 -7.78 9.65 -20.85
N GLY A 181 -9.00 9.07 -20.85
CA GLY A 181 -10.21 9.70 -21.37
C GLY A 181 -10.54 11.00 -20.65
N TYR A 182 -10.50 11.01 -19.31
CA TYR A 182 -10.74 12.21 -18.51
C TYR A 182 -9.74 13.31 -18.87
N LYS A 183 -8.43 13.00 -18.89
CA LYS A 183 -7.37 13.95 -19.26
C LYS A 183 -7.57 14.50 -20.68
N ALA A 184 -7.92 13.66 -21.63
CA ALA A 184 -8.15 14.06 -23.02
C ALA A 184 -9.40 14.94 -23.20
N ASN A 185 -10.42 14.75 -22.37
CA ASN A 185 -11.69 15.49 -22.43
C ASN A 185 -11.78 16.63 -21.40
N LYS A 186 -10.73 16.88 -20.61
CA LYS A 186 -10.72 17.88 -19.53
C LYS A 186 -11.16 19.27 -20.00
N SER A 187 -10.66 19.73 -21.15
CA SER A 187 -11.04 21.04 -21.71
C SER A 187 -12.51 21.11 -22.13
N ILE A 188 -13.15 19.98 -22.46
CA ILE A 188 -14.59 19.90 -22.76
C ILE A 188 -15.38 19.95 -21.44
N ILE A 189 -14.94 19.22 -20.42
CA ILE A 189 -15.53 19.24 -19.07
C ILE A 189 -15.49 20.66 -18.49
N GLU A 190 -14.38 21.36 -18.63
CA GLU A 190 -14.22 22.74 -18.19
C GLU A 190 -15.17 23.72 -18.90
N LYS A 191 -15.76 23.38 -20.06
CA LYS A 191 -16.78 24.24 -20.69
C LYS A 191 -18.08 24.30 -19.88
N ILE A 192 -18.41 23.24 -19.15
CA ILE A 192 -19.70 23.08 -18.45
C ILE A 192 -19.60 23.28 -16.95
N VAL A 193 -18.49 22.91 -16.32
CA VAL A 193 -18.30 22.97 -14.86
C VAL A 193 -17.00 23.68 -14.49
N GLU A 194 -16.93 24.19 -13.26
CA GLU A 194 -15.71 24.77 -12.71
C GLU A 194 -14.89 23.69 -11.99
N LEU A 195 -13.70 23.41 -12.50
CA LEU A 195 -12.70 22.61 -11.79
C LEU A 195 -12.01 23.50 -10.76
N LYS A 196 -11.66 22.93 -9.61
CA LYS A 196 -10.90 23.61 -8.56
C LYS A 196 -9.58 22.91 -8.41
N GLU A 197 -8.49 23.67 -8.41
CA GLU A 197 -7.22 23.13 -7.97
C GLU A 197 -7.35 22.67 -6.52
N ILE A 198 -7.22 21.36 -6.30
CA ILE A 198 -7.15 20.78 -4.96
C ILE A 198 -5.68 20.53 -4.69
N VAL A 199 -5.11 21.32 -3.78
CA VAL A 199 -3.78 21.05 -3.24
C VAL A 199 -3.92 19.88 -2.27
N LEU A 200 -3.51 18.69 -2.72
CA LEU A 200 -3.40 17.53 -1.86
C LEU A 200 -2.28 17.74 -0.86
N ASP A 201 -2.58 17.48 0.41
CA ASP A 201 -1.54 17.33 1.42
C ASP A 201 -0.73 16.06 1.11
N PRO A 202 0.59 16.16 0.85
CA PRO A 202 1.42 14.99 0.59
C PRO A 202 1.42 13.99 1.75
N VAL A 203 1.13 14.44 2.98
CA VAL A 203 1.00 13.55 4.15
C VAL A 203 -0.25 12.68 4.01
N ASP A 204 -1.39 13.26 3.65
CA ASP A 204 -2.65 12.52 3.47
C ASP A 204 -2.56 11.51 2.32
N LEU A 205 -1.78 11.83 1.27
CA LEU A 205 -1.52 10.89 0.18
C LEU A 205 -0.82 9.62 0.66
N ILE A 206 0.17 9.77 1.55
CA ILE A 206 1.05 8.69 1.96
C ILE A 206 0.49 7.93 3.17
N PHE A 207 0.01 8.66 4.18
CA PHE A 207 -0.41 8.10 5.45
C PHE A 207 -1.94 8.07 5.60
N GLY A 208 -2.69 8.80 4.77
CA GLY A 208 -4.14 8.95 4.89
C GLY A 208 -4.51 9.89 6.04
N GLU A 209 -5.69 9.71 6.64
CA GLU A 209 -6.01 10.41 7.89
C GLU A 209 -5.04 9.95 8.99
N ILE A 210 -4.37 10.90 9.66
CA ILE A 210 -3.35 10.63 10.66
C ILE A 210 -3.78 11.01 12.07
N THR A 211 -3.29 10.25 13.05
CA THR A 211 -3.24 10.61 14.47
C THR A 211 -1.80 10.55 14.93
N GLU A 212 -1.39 11.52 15.74
CA GLU A 212 -0.04 11.61 16.28
C GLU A 212 -0.07 11.60 17.81
N ALA A 213 0.81 10.81 18.41
CA ALA A 213 1.00 10.75 19.85
C ALA A 213 2.48 10.88 20.19
N LEU A 214 2.81 11.73 21.17
CA LEU A 214 4.18 11.92 21.64
C LEU A 214 4.79 10.56 22.01
N ASP A 215 5.97 10.27 21.49
CA ASP A 215 6.66 9.03 21.80
C ASP A 215 7.24 9.09 23.23
N PRO A 216 6.78 8.22 24.16
CA PRO A 216 7.25 8.23 25.55
C PRO A 216 8.73 7.84 25.70
N ASP A 217 9.30 7.15 24.70
CA ASP A 217 10.71 6.73 24.71
C ASP A 217 11.64 7.80 24.12
N PHE A 218 11.11 8.94 23.66
CA PHE A 218 11.92 10.01 23.08
C PHE A 218 12.29 11.07 24.11
N THR A 219 13.56 11.47 24.12
CA THR A 219 14.01 12.65 24.86
C THR A 219 14.37 13.77 23.87
N ALA A 220 13.66 14.88 23.96
CA ALA A 220 13.92 16.06 23.14
C ALA A 220 15.37 16.56 23.33
N ASN A 221 15.96 17.06 22.24
CA ASN A 221 17.26 17.70 22.23
C ASN A 221 17.18 19.13 21.66
N GLU A 222 18.33 19.80 21.49
CA GLU A 222 18.36 21.20 21.03
C GLU A 222 17.75 21.41 19.63
N ILE A 223 17.80 20.39 18.77
CA ILE A 223 17.33 20.48 17.38
C ILE A 223 16.01 19.73 17.21
N VAL A 224 15.93 18.46 17.62
CA VAL A 224 14.71 17.66 17.54
C VAL A 224 13.90 17.87 18.81
N LEU A 225 12.80 18.61 18.67
CA LEU A 225 11.96 19.06 19.77
C LEU A 225 10.94 17.99 20.16
N GLU A 226 10.42 17.25 19.18
CA GLU A 226 9.42 16.21 19.39
C GLU A 226 9.62 15.05 18.41
N ARG A 227 9.35 13.83 18.88
CA ARG A 227 9.13 12.63 18.07
C ARG A 227 7.74 12.11 18.43
N ASN A 228 6.91 11.87 17.43
CA ASN A 228 5.58 11.30 17.61
C ASN A 228 5.49 9.96 16.90
N ASN A 229 4.79 9.02 17.53
CA ASN A 229 4.26 7.84 16.86
C ASN A 229 3.09 8.29 15.98
N LEU A 230 3.12 7.90 14.71
CA LEU A 230 2.12 8.26 13.72
C LEU A 230 1.32 7.03 13.33
N GLU A 231 0.01 7.10 13.54
CA GLU A 231 -0.97 6.12 13.06
C GLU A 231 -1.75 6.73 11.90
N GLY A 232 -1.70 6.09 10.74
CA GLY A 232 -2.39 6.55 9.54
C GLY A 232 -3.29 5.47 8.98
N THR A 233 -4.41 5.88 8.38
CA THR A 233 -5.34 4.94 7.72
C THR A 233 -4.74 4.16 6.56
N LYS A 234 -3.65 4.66 5.94
CA LYS A 234 -2.92 3.98 4.84
C LYS A 234 -1.59 3.38 5.31
N ALA A 235 -0.86 4.08 6.18
CA ALA A 235 0.44 3.65 6.67
C ALA A 235 0.74 4.26 8.04
N ASN A 236 1.57 3.57 8.82
CA ASN A 236 2.09 4.06 10.10
C ASN A 236 3.54 4.54 9.96
N GLY A 237 4.02 5.27 10.96
CA GLY A 237 5.40 5.75 10.97
C GLY A 237 5.70 6.62 12.18
N TYR A 238 6.60 7.57 11.97
CA TYR A 238 7.02 8.57 12.93
C TYR A 238 6.96 9.96 12.32
N SER A 239 6.69 10.96 13.16
CA SER A 239 6.91 12.36 12.80
C SER A 239 7.91 13.00 13.75
N TYR A 240 8.72 13.91 13.22
CA TYR A 240 9.74 14.64 13.96
C TYR A 240 9.52 16.12 13.78
N VAL A 241 9.37 16.85 14.88
CA VAL A 241 9.36 18.31 14.87
C VAL A 241 10.75 18.78 15.25
N ALA A 242 11.43 19.47 14.34
CA ALA A 242 12.81 19.88 14.52
C ALA A 242 13.03 21.34 14.12
N LYS A 243 13.95 22.03 14.80
CA LYS A 243 14.25 23.43 14.59
C LYS A 243 15.75 23.68 14.62
N SER A 244 16.26 24.43 13.63
CA SER A 244 17.60 25.00 13.66
C SER A 244 17.56 26.43 13.11
N GLY A 245 18.23 27.35 13.81
CA GLY A 245 18.16 28.77 13.51
C GLY A 245 16.71 29.28 13.49
N THR A 246 16.31 29.90 12.38
CA THR A 246 14.96 30.42 12.16
C THR A 246 14.02 29.46 11.43
N THR A 247 14.47 28.22 11.17
CA THR A 247 13.74 27.24 10.36
C THR A 247 13.25 26.10 11.24
N LYS A 248 11.95 25.84 11.21
CA LYS A 248 11.28 24.71 11.89
C LYS A 248 10.62 23.83 10.83
N VAL A 249 10.93 22.54 10.87
CA VAL A 249 10.47 21.54 9.90
C VAL A 249 9.85 20.37 10.64
N LYS A 250 8.79 19.82 10.05
CA LYS A 250 8.25 18.52 10.43
C LYS A 250 8.62 17.47 9.40
N VAL A 251 9.29 16.40 9.81
CA VAL A 251 9.75 15.30 8.94
C VAL A 251 8.94 14.04 9.25
N PHE A 252 8.40 13.39 8.23
CA PHE A 252 7.62 12.17 8.32
C PHE A 252 8.43 11.00 7.77
N ILE A 253 8.56 9.94 8.56
CA ILE A 253 9.33 8.74 8.24
C ILE A 253 8.42 7.53 8.42
N ASP A 254 8.40 6.60 7.47
CA ASP A 254 7.62 5.36 7.64
C ASP A 254 8.32 4.34 8.55
N LEU A 255 7.64 3.23 8.87
CA LEU A 255 8.21 2.17 9.72
C LEU A 255 9.44 1.47 9.11
N ASN A 256 9.69 1.64 7.81
CA ASN A 256 10.88 1.10 7.13
C ASN A 256 12.06 2.09 7.15
N GLY A 257 11.91 3.25 7.79
CA GLY A 257 12.94 4.28 7.86
C GLY A 257 13.06 5.14 6.61
N LEU A 258 12.09 5.10 5.68
CA LEU A 258 12.09 6.00 4.52
C LEU A 258 11.53 7.36 4.88
N ILE A 259 12.23 8.43 4.51
CA ILE A 259 11.69 9.78 4.58
C ILE A 259 10.58 9.89 3.53
N ARG A 260 9.36 10.23 3.93
CA ARG A 260 8.21 10.27 3.02
C ARG A 260 7.78 11.68 2.66
N VAL A 261 7.73 12.55 3.66
CA VAL A 261 7.32 13.96 3.50
C VAL A 261 8.10 14.81 4.48
N SER A 262 8.36 16.05 4.11
CA SER A 262 8.76 17.09 5.06
C SER A 262 7.92 18.34 4.82
N LYS A 263 7.60 19.06 5.90
CA LYS A 263 6.82 20.30 5.88
C LYS A 263 7.57 21.40 6.61
N VAL A 264 7.61 22.60 6.05
CA VAL A 264 8.13 23.79 6.75
C VAL A 264 7.02 24.35 7.63
N GLU A 265 7.24 24.38 8.94
CA GLU A 265 6.30 24.95 9.92
C GLU A 265 6.59 26.44 10.20
N GLU A 266 7.87 26.80 10.27
CA GLU A 266 8.32 28.19 10.49
C GLU A 266 9.59 28.42 9.66
N ILE A 267 9.73 29.61 9.06
CA ILE A 267 10.97 30.03 8.40
C ILE A 267 11.19 31.52 8.63
N GLY A 268 12.44 31.93 8.83
CA GLY A 268 12.77 33.35 9.03
C GLY A 268 12.64 34.22 7.75
N SER A 269 12.70 33.58 6.59
CA SER A 269 12.66 34.22 5.27
C SER A 269 11.61 33.52 4.41
N GLU A 270 10.36 34.00 4.43
CA GLU A 270 9.24 33.40 3.70
C GLU A 270 9.51 33.26 2.19
N ASP A 271 10.25 34.19 1.58
CA ASP A 271 10.63 34.13 0.16
C ASP A 271 11.51 32.91 -0.18
N GLN A 272 12.10 32.22 0.81
CA GLN A 272 12.90 31.01 0.65
C GLN A 272 12.13 29.72 0.96
N LYS A 273 10.85 29.81 1.35
CA LYS A 273 10.05 28.66 1.77
C LYS A 273 9.98 27.57 0.69
N GLU A 274 9.65 27.95 -0.54
CA GLU A 274 9.58 27.01 -1.67
C GLU A 274 10.92 26.32 -1.95
N ASN A 275 12.04 27.05 -1.81
CA ASN A 275 13.38 26.49 -1.97
C ASN A 275 13.71 25.48 -0.87
N VAL A 276 13.29 25.73 0.37
CA VAL A 276 13.48 24.80 1.50
C VAL A 276 12.62 23.55 1.30
N GLU A 277 11.36 23.71 0.89
CA GLU A 277 10.47 22.59 0.59
C GLU A 277 11.02 21.73 -0.56
N ALA A 278 11.52 22.36 -1.63
CA ALA A 278 12.18 21.65 -2.74
C ALA A 278 13.43 20.90 -2.29
N TYR A 279 14.24 21.50 -1.42
CA TYR A 279 15.43 20.87 -0.85
C TYR A 279 15.08 19.64 0.00
N LEU A 280 14.12 19.76 0.92
CA LEU A 280 13.67 18.65 1.74
C LEU A 280 13.07 17.53 0.89
N LYS A 281 12.31 17.89 -0.15
CA LYS A 281 11.71 16.93 -1.09
C LYS A 281 12.75 16.08 -1.82
N SER A 282 13.99 16.55 -2.01
CA SER A 282 15.05 15.73 -2.61
C SER A 282 15.49 14.55 -1.75
N PHE A 283 15.09 14.52 -0.47
CA PHE A 283 15.32 13.39 0.44
C PHE A 283 14.14 12.44 0.54
N ASN A 284 13.00 12.73 -0.10
CA ASN A 284 11.89 11.79 -0.12
C ASN A 284 12.33 10.46 -0.73
N ASP A 285 11.82 9.37 -0.17
CA ASP A 285 12.17 7.98 -0.47
C ASP A 285 13.65 7.63 -0.22
N THR A 286 14.39 8.48 0.49
CA THR A 286 15.72 8.15 1.00
C THR A 286 15.60 7.46 2.36
N GLN A 287 16.37 6.39 2.53
CA GLN A 287 16.56 5.75 3.83
C GLN A 287 17.21 6.74 4.79
N ILE A 288 16.55 7.05 5.90
CA ILE A 288 17.03 8.06 6.85
C ILE A 288 18.44 7.76 7.35
N LYS A 289 18.75 6.48 7.59
CA LYS A 289 20.09 5.99 7.97
C LYS A 289 21.17 6.28 6.93
N ASP A 290 20.81 6.44 5.66
CA ASP A 290 21.72 6.69 4.55
C ASP A 290 21.96 8.19 4.31
N VAL A 291 21.27 9.08 5.05
CA VAL A 291 21.57 10.52 5.05
C VAL A 291 23.00 10.73 5.55
N LYS A 292 23.89 11.10 4.62
CA LYS A 292 25.33 11.27 4.88
C LYS A 292 25.57 12.36 5.92
N THR A 293 26.61 12.18 6.74
CA THR A 293 27.08 13.18 7.72
C THR A 293 27.50 14.52 7.10
N THR A 294 27.82 14.51 5.81
CA THR A 294 28.04 15.71 5.00
C THR A 294 27.13 15.67 3.78
N ILE A 295 26.23 16.64 3.67
CA ILE A 295 25.28 16.77 2.57
C ILE A 295 25.83 17.81 1.57
N SER A 296 26.69 17.37 0.65
CA SER A 296 27.34 18.24 -0.34
C SER A 296 26.77 18.10 -1.76
N GLU A 297 26.04 17.03 -2.05
CA GLU A 297 25.63 16.65 -3.42
C GLU A 297 24.31 17.31 -3.86
N VAL A 298 23.58 17.95 -2.93
CA VAL A 298 22.30 18.60 -3.25
C VAL A 298 22.53 20.04 -3.72
N THR A 299 22.27 20.30 -5.00
CA THR A 299 22.23 21.65 -5.58
C THR A 299 20.98 22.37 -5.09
N SER A 300 21.12 23.61 -4.61
CA SER A 300 20.03 24.38 -4.00
C SER A 300 20.22 25.88 -4.21
N ASP A 301 19.13 26.60 -4.46
CA ASP A 301 19.13 28.08 -4.51
C ASP A 301 19.01 28.72 -3.11
N LEU A 302 19.06 27.90 -2.07
CA LEU A 302 19.10 28.33 -0.67
C LEU A 302 20.38 29.13 -0.38
N ASP A 303 20.24 30.16 0.45
CA ASP A 303 21.39 30.75 1.10
C ASP A 303 22.08 29.73 2.02
N GLN A 304 23.38 29.95 2.27
CA GLN A 304 24.20 28.99 3.00
C GLN A 304 23.71 28.76 4.43
N ALA A 305 23.16 29.79 5.10
CA ALA A 305 22.72 29.67 6.48
C ALA A 305 21.45 28.80 6.59
N LEU A 306 20.49 28.98 5.68
CA LEU A 306 19.32 28.12 5.57
C LEU A 306 19.70 26.68 5.19
N LYS A 307 20.62 26.52 4.25
CA LYS A 307 21.12 25.19 3.87
C LYS A 307 21.76 24.48 5.06
N ASP A 308 22.60 25.16 5.83
CA ASP A 308 23.24 24.61 7.02
C ASP A 308 22.19 24.25 8.09
N ALA A 309 21.18 25.10 8.31
CA ALA A 309 20.10 24.83 9.25
C ALA A 309 19.27 23.59 8.87
N VAL A 310 18.88 23.46 7.59
CA VAL A 310 18.11 22.30 7.11
C VAL A 310 18.95 21.02 7.17
N ASN A 311 20.24 21.09 6.84
CA ASN A 311 21.16 19.96 7.00
C ASN A 311 21.28 19.50 8.45
N GLN A 312 21.43 20.44 9.39
CA GLN A 312 21.47 20.12 10.82
C GLN A 312 20.18 19.45 11.28
N ILE A 313 19.02 19.90 10.81
CA ILE A 313 17.73 19.27 11.10
C ILE A 313 17.72 17.82 10.61
N LEU A 314 18.04 17.58 9.32
CA LEU A 314 18.01 16.23 8.75
C LEU A 314 18.98 15.28 9.48
N LEU A 315 20.18 15.75 9.82
CA LEU A 315 21.16 14.98 10.58
C LEU A 315 20.69 14.66 12.00
N ALA A 316 20.11 15.63 12.70
CA ALA A 316 19.60 15.42 14.05
C ALA A 316 18.37 14.49 14.07
N VAL A 317 17.49 14.60 13.07
CA VAL A 317 16.37 13.67 12.86
C VAL A 317 16.90 12.26 12.61
N ARG A 318 17.90 12.09 11.73
CA ARG A 318 18.55 10.79 11.50
C ARG A 318 19.09 10.21 12.79
N ASP A 319 19.86 10.99 13.55
CA ASP A 319 20.50 10.50 14.77
C ASP A 319 19.45 10.13 15.84
N SER A 320 18.38 10.91 15.96
CA SER A 320 17.24 10.63 16.83
C SER A 320 16.40 9.43 16.38
N HIS A 321 16.36 9.15 15.06
CA HIS A 321 15.64 8.00 14.51
C HIS A 321 16.38 6.68 14.75
N LYS A 322 17.71 6.70 14.96
CA LYS A 322 18.43 5.48 15.36
C LYS A 322 17.86 4.84 16.62
N GLU A 323 17.33 5.67 17.52
CA GLU A 323 16.68 5.18 18.74
C GLU A 323 15.41 4.38 18.47
N THR A 324 14.78 4.43 17.29
CA THR A 324 13.64 3.58 16.97
C THR A 324 14.06 2.17 16.56
N ASP A 325 15.33 1.96 16.21
CA ASP A 325 15.88 0.64 15.91
C ASP A 325 16.03 -0.19 17.21
N PRO A 326 15.33 -1.33 17.34
CA PRO A 326 15.44 -2.19 18.51
C PRO A 326 16.87 -2.66 18.81
N LEU A 327 17.70 -2.90 17.78
CA LEU A 327 19.08 -3.33 17.94
C LEU A 327 19.98 -2.19 18.44
N TYR A 328 19.76 -0.97 17.95
CA TYR A 328 20.45 0.22 18.46
C TYR A 328 20.14 0.42 19.94
N LYS A 329 18.87 0.35 20.35
CA LYS A 329 18.47 0.38 21.77
C LYS A 329 19.11 -0.75 22.57
N ALA A 330 19.10 -1.97 22.03
CA ALA A 330 19.60 -3.16 22.70
C ALA A 330 21.11 -3.10 22.98
N PHE A 331 21.89 -2.60 22.02
CA PHE A 331 23.36 -2.52 22.14
C PHE A 331 23.84 -1.18 22.73
N GLY A 332 22.97 -0.17 22.79
CA GLY A 332 23.24 1.12 23.41
C GLY A 332 24.11 2.04 22.57
N GLY A 333 24.01 1.95 21.23
CA GLY A 333 24.78 2.78 20.32
C GLY A 333 24.90 2.21 18.91
N GLU A 334 25.64 2.92 18.05
CA GLU A 334 25.93 2.45 16.69
C GLU A 334 26.77 1.18 16.73
N TYR A 335 26.27 0.15 16.07
CA TYR A 335 26.92 -1.15 16.06
C TYR A 335 27.53 -1.47 14.70
N VAL A 336 28.67 -2.17 14.73
CA VAL A 336 29.27 -2.81 13.56
C VAL A 336 29.04 -4.31 13.67
N LYS A 337 28.39 -4.89 12.64
CA LYS A 337 28.20 -6.32 12.46
C LYS A 337 29.36 -6.89 11.63
N THR A 338 30.17 -7.77 12.19
CA THR A 338 31.26 -8.45 11.47
C THR A 338 31.11 -9.95 11.54
N LYS A 339 31.39 -10.65 10.44
CA LYS A 339 31.38 -12.12 10.41
C LYS A 339 32.50 -12.67 11.31
N ASP A 340 32.17 -13.68 12.11
CA ASP A 340 33.15 -14.43 12.90
C ASP A 340 33.78 -15.51 12.03
N GLU A 341 34.93 -15.21 11.43
CA GLU A 341 35.67 -16.15 10.57
C GLU A 341 36.26 -17.35 11.34
N THR A 342 36.20 -17.35 12.68
CA THR A 342 36.65 -18.48 13.51
C THR A 342 35.54 -19.47 13.83
N PHE A 343 34.29 -19.10 13.55
CA PHE A 343 33.15 -19.98 13.75
C PHE A 343 33.20 -21.15 12.77
N THR A 344 33.03 -22.37 13.28
CA THR A 344 32.92 -23.57 12.44
C THR A 344 31.45 -23.87 12.19
N PRO A 345 30.96 -23.74 10.94
CA PRO A 345 29.57 -24.02 10.61
C PRO A 345 29.15 -25.45 10.95
N THR A 346 27.88 -25.62 11.26
CA THR A 346 27.21 -26.91 11.44
C THR A 346 26.19 -27.13 10.33
N ASP A 347 25.55 -28.30 10.30
CA ASP A 347 24.49 -28.57 9.32
C ASP A 347 23.27 -27.65 9.47
N THR A 348 23.11 -26.99 10.63
CA THR A 348 21.95 -26.12 10.93
C THR A 348 22.34 -24.66 11.12
N ILE A 349 23.48 -24.36 11.74
CA ILE A 349 23.98 -22.98 11.93
C ILE A 349 25.12 -22.74 10.94
N LEU A 350 24.89 -21.82 10.01
CA LEU A 350 25.78 -21.55 8.90
C LEU A 350 26.81 -20.47 9.23
N GLU A 351 26.38 -19.43 9.94
CA GLU A 351 27.22 -18.26 10.18
C GLU A 351 27.01 -17.71 11.58
N LYS A 352 28.06 -17.07 12.10
CA LYS A 352 28.03 -16.29 13.33
C LYS A 352 28.55 -14.89 13.02
N TYR A 353 27.90 -13.88 13.57
CA TYR A 353 28.34 -12.50 13.51
C TYR A 353 28.57 -11.95 14.91
N VAL A 354 29.47 -10.97 15.03
CA VAL A 354 29.77 -10.23 16.26
C VAL A 354 29.31 -8.80 16.07
N TYR A 355 28.66 -8.25 17.09
CA TYR A 355 28.19 -6.87 17.13
C TYR A 355 29.07 -6.08 18.10
N THR A 356 29.70 -5.03 17.60
CA THR A 356 30.56 -4.15 18.40
C THR A 356 30.05 -2.72 18.41
N VAL A 357 30.13 -2.06 19.55
CA VAL A 357 29.89 -0.61 19.70
C VAL A 357 31.19 -0.02 20.23
N ASP A 358 31.77 0.94 19.52
CA ASP A 358 33.08 1.52 19.81
C ASP A 358 34.19 0.46 19.99
N GLY A 359 34.15 -0.60 19.19
CA GLY A 359 35.09 -1.73 19.24
C GLY A 359 34.87 -2.70 20.41
N VAL A 360 33.89 -2.48 21.28
CA VAL A 360 33.54 -3.37 22.38
C VAL A 360 32.41 -4.31 21.96
N VAL A 361 32.58 -5.61 22.18
CA VAL A 361 31.54 -6.61 21.87
C VAL A 361 30.31 -6.39 22.75
N LYS A 362 29.15 -6.18 22.12
CA LYS A 362 27.85 -6.01 22.77
C LYS A 362 26.90 -7.18 22.53
N GLY A 363 27.19 -8.00 21.52
CA GLY A 363 26.37 -9.15 21.18
C GLY A 363 26.91 -9.94 20.00
N PHE A 364 26.13 -10.91 19.56
CA PHE A 364 26.39 -11.76 18.41
C PHE A 364 25.07 -12.22 17.81
N SER A 365 25.13 -12.73 16.60
CA SER A 365 24.00 -13.41 15.98
C SER A 365 24.43 -14.73 15.37
N PHE A 366 23.46 -15.62 15.21
CA PHE A 366 23.62 -16.87 14.48
C PHE A 366 22.63 -16.90 13.31
N VAL A 367 23.14 -17.21 12.12
CA VAL A 367 22.31 -17.48 10.95
C VAL A 367 22.12 -18.98 10.84
N GLY A 368 20.89 -19.42 11.05
CA GLY A 368 20.51 -20.81 10.93
C GLY A 368 19.65 -21.08 9.72
N ASN A 369 19.73 -22.30 9.21
CA ASN A 369 19.04 -22.75 8.02
C ASN A 369 18.49 -24.16 8.21
N LYS A 370 17.27 -24.38 7.76
CA LYS A 370 16.67 -25.72 7.74
C LYS A 370 15.87 -25.93 6.46
N GLN A 371 16.35 -26.88 5.67
CA GLN A 371 15.60 -27.44 4.55
C GLN A 371 14.56 -28.44 5.06
N HIS A 372 13.39 -28.41 4.44
CA HIS A 372 12.28 -29.29 4.74
C HIS A 372 11.59 -29.70 3.44
N SER A 373 11.35 -30.99 3.26
CA SER A 373 10.64 -31.51 2.09
C SER A 373 9.29 -32.05 2.56
N PHE A 374 8.19 -31.61 1.94
CA PHE A 374 6.87 -32.16 2.22
C PHE A 374 6.20 -32.66 0.94
N ASP A 375 5.47 -33.76 1.06
CA ASP A 375 4.75 -34.37 -0.05
C ASP A 375 3.36 -33.73 -0.15
N THR A 376 3.08 -33.12 -1.30
CA THR A 376 1.78 -32.51 -1.59
C THR A 376 0.71 -33.54 -2.01
N GLY A 377 1.08 -34.82 -2.13
CA GLY A 377 0.28 -35.88 -2.72
C GLY A 377 0.38 -35.95 -4.26
N TYR A 378 1.05 -34.97 -4.88
CA TYR A 378 1.28 -34.90 -6.34
C TYR A 378 2.76 -34.73 -6.68
N SER A 379 3.52 -34.05 -5.81
CA SER A 379 4.96 -33.84 -5.92
C SER A 379 5.58 -33.56 -4.56
N MET A 380 6.84 -33.98 -4.39
CA MET A 380 7.70 -33.49 -3.32
C MET A 380 8.01 -32.01 -3.58
N VAL A 381 7.76 -31.16 -2.59
CA VAL A 381 8.14 -29.75 -2.62
C VAL A 381 9.21 -29.55 -1.56
N ASP A 382 10.36 -29.04 -1.99
CA ASP A 382 11.44 -28.63 -1.10
C ASP A 382 11.21 -27.18 -0.68
N GLY A 383 11.20 -26.98 0.63
CA GLY A 383 11.15 -25.69 1.29
C GLY A 383 12.43 -25.43 2.07
N ASN A 384 12.73 -24.15 2.28
CA ASN A 384 13.87 -23.73 3.04
C ASN A 384 13.50 -22.52 3.91
N VAL A 385 13.90 -22.56 5.18
CA VAL A 385 13.75 -21.42 6.08
C VAL A 385 15.11 -21.06 6.64
N LYS A 386 15.46 -19.78 6.51
CA LYS A 386 16.69 -19.19 7.04
C LYS A 386 16.32 -18.04 7.96
N ILE A 387 16.83 -18.09 9.17
CA ILE A 387 16.62 -17.02 10.16
C ILE A 387 17.95 -16.58 10.75
N GLU A 388 18.01 -15.32 11.15
CA GLU A 388 19.07 -14.76 11.98
C GLU A 388 18.53 -14.46 13.37
N VAL A 389 19.19 -14.95 14.41
CA VAL A 389 18.84 -14.66 15.80
C VAL A 389 19.92 -13.79 16.40
N VAL A 390 19.56 -12.56 16.76
CA VAL A 390 20.45 -11.54 17.32
C VAL A 390 20.28 -11.51 18.84
N MET A 391 21.41 -11.53 19.57
CA MET A 391 21.41 -11.54 21.02
C MET A 391 22.53 -10.68 21.62
N LYS A 392 22.34 -10.24 22.87
CA LYS A 392 23.34 -9.54 23.68
C LYS A 392 24.45 -10.49 24.13
N SER A 393 25.54 -9.93 24.68
CA SER A 393 26.66 -10.70 25.23
C SER A 393 26.26 -11.65 26.37
N ASP A 394 25.12 -11.43 27.02
CA ASP A 394 24.56 -12.31 28.05
C ASP A 394 23.59 -13.38 27.49
N PHE A 395 23.56 -13.54 26.16
CA PHE A 395 22.65 -14.42 25.42
C PHE A 395 21.17 -14.02 25.44
N THR A 396 20.81 -12.82 25.91
CA THR A 396 19.44 -12.32 25.79
C THR A 396 19.11 -12.04 24.32
N ILE A 397 18.08 -12.68 23.78
CA ILE A 397 17.62 -12.50 22.40
C ILE A 397 16.95 -11.12 22.28
N VAL A 398 17.35 -10.35 21.27
CA VAL A 398 16.88 -8.98 21.04
C VAL A 398 16.29 -8.76 19.66
N GLY A 399 16.49 -9.70 18.73
CA GLY A 399 15.90 -9.66 17.41
C GLY A 399 15.93 -11.04 16.75
N ILE A 400 14.92 -11.33 15.93
CA ILE A 400 14.92 -12.48 15.04
C ILE A 400 14.46 -11.99 13.67
N GLU A 401 15.28 -12.22 12.65
CA GLU A 401 15.00 -11.82 11.28
C GLU A 401 14.82 -13.06 10.39
N ILE A 402 13.76 -13.10 9.59
CA ILE A 402 13.55 -14.15 8.60
C ILE A 402 14.22 -13.73 7.29
N LEU A 403 15.37 -14.33 6.99
CA LEU A 403 16.16 -14.04 5.79
C LEU A 403 15.63 -14.76 4.55
N GLU A 404 15.04 -15.94 4.73
CA GLU A 404 14.46 -16.73 3.64
C GLU A 404 13.29 -17.55 4.17
N TYR A 405 12.14 -17.50 3.47
CA TYR A 405 10.94 -18.23 3.87
C TYR A 405 10.26 -18.87 2.66
N ASN A 406 10.80 -20.01 2.26
CA ASN A 406 10.25 -20.87 1.22
C ASN A 406 9.40 -21.97 1.87
N HIS A 407 8.34 -21.58 2.58
CA HIS A 407 7.40 -22.48 3.26
C HIS A 407 5.95 -22.00 3.10
N SER A 408 5.01 -22.66 3.78
CA SER A 408 3.59 -22.28 3.92
C SER A 408 3.39 -20.80 4.28
N LYS A 409 2.70 -20.04 3.41
CA LYS A 409 2.43 -18.59 3.54
C LYS A 409 1.06 -18.29 4.19
N GLY A 410 0.71 -17.00 4.31
CA GLY A 410 -0.55 -16.52 4.90
C GLY A 410 -0.63 -16.77 6.41
N ASN A 411 -1.81 -17.10 6.93
CA ASN A 411 -2.06 -17.32 8.37
C ASN A 411 -1.07 -18.28 9.07
N TYR A 412 -0.43 -19.20 8.34
CA TYR A 412 0.60 -20.08 8.91
C TYR A 412 1.91 -19.34 9.21
N ARG A 413 2.29 -18.39 8.34
CA ARG A 413 3.46 -17.53 8.55
C ARG A 413 3.24 -16.59 9.73
N ASP A 414 2.07 -15.98 9.84
CA ASP A 414 1.74 -15.07 10.96
C ASP A 414 1.89 -15.77 12.33
N LYS A 415 1.51 -17.05 12.40
CA LYS A 415 1.71 -17.87 13.60
C LYS A 415 3.17 -18.18 13.89
N VAL A 416 4.00 -18.35 12.84
CA VAL A 416 5.44 -18.57 12.99
C VAL A 416 6.12 -17.28 13.45
N GLU A 417 5.75 -16.13 12.90
CA GLU A 417 6.24 -14.82 13.33
C GLU A 417 5.86 -14.55 14.80
N ALA A 418 4.60 -14.74 15.18
CA ALA A 418 4.17 -14.62 16.57
C ALA A 418 4.89 -15.60 17.52
N PHE A 419 5.25 -16.79 17.04
CA PHE A 419 6.06 -17.74 17.80
C PHE A 419 7.51 -17.26 17.96
N LEU A 420 8.11 -16.68 16.91
CA LEU A 420 9.45 -16.09 16.97
C LEU A 420 9.50 -14.87 17.90
N ASP A 421 8.48 -14.01 17.87
CA ASP A 421 8.38 -12.84 18.74
C ASP A 421 8.39 -13.21 20.23
N ALA A 422 7.84 -14.38 20.58
CA ALA A 422 7.85 -14.87 21.96
C ALA A 422 9.25 -15.16 22.53
N PHE A 423 10.28 -15.23 21.67
CA PHE A 423 11.67 -15.39 22.11
C PHE A 423 12.36 -14.06 22.40
N ILE A 424 11.84 -12.93 21.92
CA ILE A 424 12.43 -11.61 22.18
C ILE A 424 12.38 -11.32 23.68
N GLY A 425 13.55 -11.00 24.26
CA GLY A 425 13.73 -10.80 25.70
C GLY A 425 14.01 -12.07 26.50
N THR A 426 13.95 -13.25 25.90
CA THR A 426 14.33 -14.52 26.56
C THR A 426 15.83 -14.78 26.42
N ASN A 427 16.38 -15.64 27.28
CA ASN A 427 17.77 -16.04 27.17
C ASN A 427 17.93 -17.23 26.21
N ALA A 428 18.90 -17.17 25.29
CA ALA A 428 19.11 -18.22 24.30
C ALA A 428 19.52 -19.57 24.92
N THR A 429 20.01 -19.57 26.17
CA THR A 429 20.26 -20.80 26.93
C THR A 429 18.99 -21.51 27.43
N ASP A 430 17.81 -20.88 27.27
CA ASP A 430 16.53 -21.37 27.78
C ASP A 430 15.48 -21.60 26.68
N ILE A 431 15.91 -21.62 25.41
CA ILE A 431 15.05 -21.78 24.23
C ILE A 431 14.10 -22.98 24.38
N THR A 432 14.60 -24.13 24.83
CA THR A 432 13.79 -25.34 25.06
C THR A 432 12.59 -25.05 25.96
N ASN A 433 12.76 -24.30 27.04
CA ASN A 433 11.67 -23.97 27.96
C ASN A 433 10.72 -22.93 27.35
N THR A 434 11.25 -21.92 26.64
CA THR A 434 10.43 -20.94 25.90
C THR A 434 9.54 -21.63 24.87
N ILE A 435 10.05 -22.64 24.15
CA ILE A 435 9.25 -23.46 23.22
C ILE A 435 8.10 -24.14 23.96
N VAL A 436 8.39 -24.80 25.09
CA VAL A 436 7.40 -25.53 25.88
C VAL A 436 6.30 -24.60 26.39
N ALA A 437 6.66 -23.42 26.88
CA ALA A 437 5.73 -22.42 27.40
C ALA A 437 4.79 -21.85 26.31
N ASN A 438 5.28 -21.75 25.08
CA ASN A 438 4.58 -21.08 23.97
C ASN A 438 3.98 -22.02 22.92
N LYS A 439 3.84 -23.32 23.25
CA LYS A 439 3.26 -24.35 22.35
C LYS A 439 1.92 -23.96 21.71
N ALA A 440 1.12 -23.16 22.40
CA ALA A 440 -0.20 -22.76 21.92
C ALA A 440 -0.14 -21.75 20.75
N LEU A 441 0.91 -20.91 20.67
CA LEU A 441 1.00 -19.83 19.67
C LEU A 441 1.04 -20.34 18.23
N TYR A 442 1.67 -21.50 18.03
CA TYR A 442 1.84 -22.11 16.71
C TYR A 442 0.97 -23.35 16.50
N ALA A 443 -0.11 -23.51 17.28
CA ALA A 443 -1.04 -24.61 17.08
C ALA A 443 -1.61 -24.61 15.64
N GLY A 444 -1.43 -25.73 14.94
CA GLY A 444 -1.79 -25.87 13.52
C GLY A 444 -0.71 -25.41 12.53
N ALA A 445 0.38 -24.80 12.98
CA ALA A 445 1.58 -24.48 12.19
C ALA A 445 2.81 -25.28 12.69
N SER A 446 2.57 -26.42 13.33
CA SER A 446 3.59 -27.18 14.06
C SER A 446 4.76 -27.67 13.20
N GLU A 447 4.52 -27.92 11.91
CA GLU A 447 5.58 -28.35 10.99
C GLU A 447 6.65 -27.26 10.85
N THR A 448 6.27 -26.06 10.45
CA THR A 448 7.22 -24.95 10.29
C THR A 448 7.78 -24.49 11.64
N ALA A 449 6.94 -24.35 12.65
CA ALA A 449 7.35 -23.79 13.93
C ALA A 449 8.26 -24.75 14.73
N SER A 450 7.93 -26.04 14.81
CA SER A 450 8.70 -27.00 15.61
C SER A 450 9.76 -27.75 14.81
N ASN A 451 9.46 -28.16 13.57
CA ASN A 451 10.37 -29.01 12.79
C ASN A 451 11.32 -28.22 11.88
N THR A 452 11.09 -26.92 11.72
CA THR A 452 11.96 -26.03 10.94
C THR A 452 12.61 -24.98 11.82
N VAL A 453 11.86 -23.95 12.22
CA VAL A 453 12.36 -22.82 13.02
C VAL A 453 12.83 -23.27 14.40
N GLY A 454 12.05 -24.13 15.08
CA GLY A 454 12.41 -24.69 16.38
C GLY A 454 13.71 -25.50 16.36
N VAL A 455 14.00 -26.21 15.26
CA VAL A 455 15.27 -26.94 15.11
C VAL A 455 16.46 -25.98 15.02
N ILE A 456 16.29 -24.85 14.32
CA ILE A 456 17.31 -23.81 14.25
C ILE A 456 17.55 -23.21 15.64
N LEU A 457 16.48 -22.85 16.34
CA LEU A 457 16.56 -22.27 17.69
C LEU A 457 17.23 -23.23 18.69
N LEU A 458 16.88 -24.52 18.66
CA LEU A 458 17.51 -25.53 19.52
C LEU A 458 18.98 -25.76 19.19
N ALA A 459 19.37 -25.68 17.91
CA ALA A 459 20.78 -25.73 17.54
C ALA A 459 21.55 -24.53 18.12
N ILE A 460 20.94 -23.34 18.11
CA ILE A 460 21.51 -22.13 18.72
C ILE A 460 21.67 -22.32 20.22
N GLU A 461 20.67 -22.88 20.91
CA GLU A 461 20.76 -23.20 22.34
C GLU A 461 21.97 -24.12 22.66
N VAL A 462 22.20 -25.13 21.83
CA VAL A 462 23.36 -26.02 21.97
C VAL A 462 24.67 -25.25 21.77
N GLU A 463 24.72 -24.35 20.78
CA GLU A 463 25.91 -23.56 20.49
C GLU A 463 26.27 -22.60 21.64
N VAL A 464 25.28 -21.88 22.18
CA VAL A 464 25.50 -20.92 23.28
C VAL A 464 25.85 -21.60 24.60
N LYS A 465 25.52 -22.88 24.76
CA LYS A 465 25.87 -23.70 25.93
C LYS A 465 27.26 -24.32 25.84
N LYS A 466 27.96 -24.18 24.71
CA LYS A 466 29.34 -24.67 24.60
C LYS A 466 30.25 -23.90 25.57
N PRO A 467 31.18 -24.59 26.24
CA PRO A 467 32.05 -24.00 27.25
C PRO A 467 33.08 -23.02 26.68
#